data_AF-H3NTD2-F1
#
_entry.id   AF-H3NTD2-F1
#
_cell.length_a   1.000
_cell.length_b   1.000
_cell.length_c   1.000
_cell.angle_alpha   90.00
_cell.angle_beta   90.00
_cell.angle_gamma   90.00
#
_symmetry.space_group_name_H-M   'P 1'
#
loop_
_entity.id
_entity.type
_entity.pdbx_description
1 polymer ?
#
loop_
_entity_poly.entity_id
_entity_poly.type
_entity_poly.pdbx_seq_one_letter_code
_entity_poly.pdbx_strand_id
1 'polypeptide(L)'
;MSTSLLEIVDLGDGEVVLQRADDDSEPLVSIQFSEEASAYLMDNNLEVAKVMIQAGIQAAAKIAEMTGVEMESSESSDTSESRTLH
;
A
#
# COMPACT_ATOMS: atom_id res chain seq x y z
N MET A 1 -1.26 21.03 -7.82
CA MET A 1 -1.34 19.74 -7.12
C MET A 1 -1.08 20.01 -5.65
N SER A 2 -2.13 20.12 -4.85
CA SER A 2 -2.02 20.15 -3.39
C SER A 2 -1.35 18.83 -2.99
N THR A 3 -0.16 18.88 -2.40
CA THR A 3 0.50 17.67 -1.91
C THR A 3 -0.23 17.26 -0.62
N SER A 4 -1.20 16.34 -0.73
CA SER A 4 -1.78 15.70 0.45
C SER A 4 -0.65 14.99 1.19
N LEU A 5 -0.58 15.23 2.50
CA LEU A 5 0.33 14.50 3.38
C LEU A 5 -0.19 13.07 3.49
N LEU A 6 0.68 12.08 3.30
CA LEU A 6 0.35 10.68 3.52
C LEU A 6 0.84 10.24 4.89
N GLU A 7 0.03 9.43 5.57
CA GLU A 7 0.37 8.85 6.86
C GLU A 7 0.17 7.33 6.85
N ILE A 8 0.97 6.66 7.67
CA ILE A 8 0.89 5.21 7.90
C ILE A 8 0.32 5.04 9.31
N VAL A 9 -0.82 4.38 9.41
CA VAL A 9 -1.56 4.21 10.66
C VAL A 9 -1.68 2.73 10.97
N ASP A 10 -1.31 2.36 12.20
CA ASP A 10 -1.61 1.04 12.77
C ASP A 10 -3.02 1.11 13.37
N LEU A 11 -3.95 0.31 12.84
CA LEU A 11 -5.35 0.30 13.29
C LEU A 11 -5.56 -0.61 14.51
N GLY A 12 -4.51 -1.31 14.95
CA GLY A 12 -4.62 -2.44 15.86
C GLY A 12 -4.85 -3.75 15.11
N ASP A 13 -4.99 -4.86 15.84
CA ASP A 13 -5.34 -6.21 15.34
C ASP A 13 -4.48 -6.81 14.20
N GLY A 14 -3.38 -6.16 13.85
CA GLY A 14 -2.50 -6.56 12.75
C GLY A 14 -2.80 -5.86 11.43
N GLU A 15 -3.73 -4.89 11.39
CA GLU A 15 -3.98 -4.07 10.22
C GLU A 15 -3.15 -2.77 10.23
N VAL A 16 -2.45 -2.49 9.13
CA VAL A 16 -1.73 -1.24 8.89
C VAL A 16 -2.16 -0.62 7.56
N VAL A 17 -2.52 0.66 7.59
CA VAL A 17 -3.05 1.38 6.42
C VAL A 17 -2.18 2.57 6.02
N LEU A 18 -2.16 2.87 4.72
CA LEU A 18 -1.64 4.11 4.15
C LEU A 18 -2.82 4.98 3.72
N GLN A 19 -2.95 6.17 4.29
CA GLN A 19 -4.07 7.07 4.00
C GLN A 19 -3.64 8.53 3.85
N ARG A 20 -4.56 9.36 3.40
CA ARG A 20 -4.40 10.81 3.36
C ARG A 20 -4.61 11.37 4.76
N ALA A 21 -3.75 12.28 5.21
CA ALA A 21 -3.87 12.90 6.53
C ALA A 21 -4.92 14.04 6.55
N ASP A 22 -5.34 14.50 5.37
CA ASP A 22 -6.23 15.66 5.20
C ASP A 22 -7.71 15.30 4.95
N ASP A 23 -8.04 14.01 4.78
CA ASP A 23 -9.43 13.54 4.65
C ASP A 23 -9.63 12.12 5.20
N ASP A 24 -10.89 11.77 5.50
CA ASP A 24 -11.30 10.43 5.93
C ASP A 24 -11.66 9.54 4.72
N SER A 25 -10.94 9.67 3.61
CA SER A 25 -11.16 8.82 2.44
C SER A 25 -10.72 7.38 2.67
N GLU A 26 -11.14 6.47 1.78
CA GLU A 26 -10.72 5.08 1.82
C GLU A 26 -9.19 4.97 1.76
N PRO A 27 -8.56 4.09 2.56
CA PRO A 27 -7.12 3.90 2.53
C PRO A 27 -6.60 3.60 1.12
N LEU A 28 -5.43 4.15 0.79
CA LEU A 28 -4.74 3.89 -0.48
C LEU A 28 -4.21 2.45 -0.53
N VAL A 29 -3.80 1.92 0.62
CA VAL A 29 -3.29 0.56 0.81
C VAL A 29 -3.68 0.08 2.21
N SER A 30 -4.14 -1.17 2.32
CA SER A 30 -4.25 -1.89 3.60
C SER A 30 -3.36 -3.13 3.57
N ILE A 31 -2.62 -3.36 4.66
CA ILE A 31 -1.76 -4.51 4.89
C ILE A 31 -2.28 -5.23 6.14
N GLN A 32 -2.78 -6.46 5.96
CA GLN A 32 -3.17 -7.32 7.07
C GLN A 32 -2.08 -8.34 7.38
N PHE A 33 -1.49 -8.23 8.57
CA PHE A 33 -0.66 -9.28 9.13
C PHE A 33 -1.56 -10.32 9.82
N SER A 34 -1.32 -11.60 9.56
CA SER A 34 -1.94 -12.66 10.35
C SER A 34 -1.43 -12.64 11.78
N GLU A 35 -2.13 -13.30 12.70
CA GLU A 35 -1.64 -13.51 14.07
C GLU A 35 -0.28 -14.22 14.07
N GLU A 36 -0.10 -15.21 13.19
CA GLU A 36 1.17 -15.92 13.02
C GLU A 36 2.29 -14.97 12.58
N ALA A 37 2.06 -14.16 11.55
CA ALA A 37 3.04 -13.18 11.07
C ALA A 37 3.38 -12.15 12.15
N SER A 38 2.37 -11.63 12.86
CA SER A 38 2.55 -10.66 13.94
C SER A 38 3.40 -11.23 15.07
N ALA A 39 3.15 -12.48 15.46
CA ALA A 39 3.96 -13.19 16.46
C ALA A 39 5.42 -13.37 16.00
N TYR A 40 5.66 -13.71 14.74
CA TYR A 40 7.01 -13.79 14.18
C TYR A 40 7.73 -12.43 14.16
N LEU A 41 6.99 -11.35 13.89
CA LEU A 41 7.52 -10.00 13.84
C LEU A 41 7.64 -9.35 15.22
N MET A 42 7.25 -10.04 16.31
CA MET A 42 7.30 -9.54 17.69
C MET A 42 6.59 -8.18 17.82
N ASP A 43 5.39 -8.08 17.23
CA ASP A 43 4.56 -6.87 17.20
C ASP A 43 5.21 -5.65 16.51
N ASN A 44 6.27 -5.84 15.70
CA ASN A 44 6.90 -4.78 14.90
C ASN A 44 6.22 -4.54 13.54
N ASN A 45 4.92 -4.83 13.42
CA ASN A 45 4.16 -4.77 12.17
C ASN A 45 4.24 -3.39 11.50
N LEU A 46 4.17 -2.31 12.28
CA LEU A 46 4.23 -0.94 11.76
C LEU A 46 5.58 -0.61 11.08
N GLU A 47 6.71 -1.00 11.66
CA GLU A 47 8.02 -0.72 11.05
C GLU A 47 8.23 -1.56 9.79
N VAL A 48 7.75 -2.80 9.79
CA VAL A 48 7.79 -3.67 8.60
C VAL A 48 6.91 -3.10 7.48
N ALA A 49 5.67 -2.73 7.79
CA ALA A 49 4.73 -2.13 6.84
C ALA A 49 5.30 -0.84 6.21
N LYS A 50 5.94 0.01 7.01
CA LYS A 50 6.62 1.22 6.52
C LYS A 50 7.69 0.91 5.48
N VAL A 51 8.55 -0.08 5.74
CA VAL A 51 9.57 -0.51 4.76
C VAL A 51 8.92 -1.09 3.50
N MET A 52 7.86 -1.90 3.65
CA MET A 52 7.10 -2.45 2.52
C MET A 52 6.50 -1.35 1.63
N ILE A 53 5.88 -0.34 2.23
CA ILE A 53 5.29 0.80 1.53
C ILE A 53 6.37 1.61 0.80
N GLN A 54 7.51 1.88 1.46
CA GLN A 54 8.63 2.57 0.84
C GLN A 54 9.17 1.80 -0.37
N ALA A 55 9.32 0.48 -0.26
CA ALA A 55 9.74 -0.37 -1.36
C ALA A 55 8.69 -0.38 -2.50
N GLY A 56 7.40 -0.42 -2.16
CA GLY A 56 6.29 -0.33 -3.11
C GLY A 56 6.30 0.96 -3.91
N ILE A 57 6.53 2.11 -3.26
CA ILE A 57 6.65 3.42 -3.93
C ILE A 57 7.82 3.43 -4.92
N GLN A 58 8.97 2.91 -4.52
CA GLN A 58 10.14 2.81 -5.41
C GLN A 58 9.86 1.90 -6.62
N ALA A 59 9.21 0.77 -6.39
CA ALA A 59 8.82 -0.15 -7.46
C ALA A 59 7.82 0.52 -8.42
N ALA A 60 6.82 1.22 -7.91
CA ALA A 60 5.84 1.95 -8.71
C ALA A 60 6.49 3.03 -9.58
N ALA A 61 7.43 3.80 -9.00
CA ALA A 61 8.19 4.81 -9.76
C ALA A 61 8.96 4.16 -10.92
N LYS A 62 9.66 3.05 -10.67
CA LYS A 62 10.40 2.32 -11.70
C LYS A 62 9.48 1.75 -12.79
N ILE A 63 8.30 1.24 -12.42
CA ILE A 63 7.31 0.74 -13.38
C ILE A 63 6.81 1.89 -14.26
N ALA A 64 6.52 3.06 -13.68
CA ALA A 64 6.10 4.24 -14.42
C ALA A 64 7.16 4.72 -15.43
N GLU A 65 8.44 4.72 -15.02
CA GLU A 65 9.56 5.01 -15.93
C GLU A 65 9.65 4.01 -17.10
N MET A 66 9.45 2.71 -16.82
CA MET A 66 9.55 1.65 -17.83
C MET A 66 8.36 1.62 -18.80
N THR A 67 7.16 1.98 -18.34
CA THR A 67 5.94 1.91 -19.17
C THR A 67 5.71 3.15 -20.01
N GLY A 68 6.36 4.29 -19.73
CA GLY A 68 6.24 5.51 -20.54
C GLY A 68 4.80 6.03 -20.68
N VAL A 69 3.90 5.64 -19.77
CA VAL A 69 2.46 5.90 -19.87
C VAL A 69 2.15 7.29 -19.34
N GLU A 70 1.75 8.18 -20.26
CA GLU A 70 0.83 9.27 -19.98
C GLU A 70 -0.49 8.65 -19.50
N MET A 71 -0.92 8.99 -18.30
CA MET A 71 -2.09 8.42 -17.63
C MET A 71 -3.39 8.83 -18.34
N GLU A 72 -3.77 8.13 -19.41
CA GLU A 72 -5.16 8.12 -19.87
C GLU A 72 -5.95 7.13 -19.02
N SER A 73 -6.80 7.69 -18.17
CA SER A 73 -7.81 6.99 -17.37
C SER A 73 -8.75 6.22 -18.30
N SER A 74 -8.39 4.98 -18.60
CA SER A 74 -9.26 4.00 -19.24
C SER A 74 -9.91 3.16 -18.16
N GLU A 75 -11.22 3.36 -17.99
CA GLU A 75 -12.10 2.45 -17.28
C GLU A 75 -11.90 1.04 -17.86
N SER A 76 -11.19 0.18 -17.12
CA SER A 76 -11.07 -1.23 -17.45
C SER A 76 -11.80 -2.03 -16.37
N SER A 77 -12.88 -2.67 -16.82
CA SER A 77 -13.76 -3.53 -16.05
C SER A 77 -12.97 -4.61 -15.32
N ASP A 78 -13.05 -4.56 -13.99
CA ASP A 78 -12.33 -5.42 -13.06
C ASP A 78 -12.83 -6.87 -13.13
N THR A 79 -11.95 -7.77 -13.55
CA THR A 79 -11.97 -9.16 -13.10
C THR A 79 -10.57 -9.42 -12.57
N SER A 80 -10.30 -8.94 -11.36
CA SER A 80 -9.08 -9.24 -10.61
C SER A 80 -9.03 -10.74 -10.30
N GLU A 81 -8.55 -11.53 -11.26
CA GLU A 81 -8.14 -12.90 -11.01
C GLU A 81 -6.98 -12.89 -10.01
N SER A 82 -7.04 -13.73 -8.97
CA SER A 82 -5.97 -13.87 -8.00
C SER A 82 -4.66 -14.24 -8.71
N ARG A 83 -3.69 -13.33 -8.73
CA ARG A 83 -2.36 -13.56 -9.32
C ARG A 83 -1.39 -13.96 -8.21
N THR A 84 -0.78 -15.13 -8.33
CA THR A 84 0.29 -15.59 -7.42
C THR A 84 1.64 -15.47 -8.12
N LEU A 85 2.57 -14.73 -7.52
CA LEU A 85 3.97 -14.69 -7.93
C LEU A 85 4.77 -15.67 -7.06
N HIS A 86 5.65 -16.47 -7.66
CA HIS A 86 6.51 -17.45 -6.99
C HIS A 86 7.97 -17.00 -7.00
#